data_AF-A0A4R4VQ86-F1
#
_entry.id   AF-A0A4R4VQ86-F1
#
_cell.length_a   1.000
_cell.length_b   1.000
_cell.length_c   1.000
_cell.angle_alpha   90.00
_cell.angle_beta   90.00
_cell.angle_gamma   90.00
#
_symmetry.space_group_name_H-M   'P 1'
#
loop_
_entity.id
_entity.type
_entity.pdbx_description
1 polymer ?
#
loop_
_entity_poly.entity_id
_entity_poly.type
_entity_poly.pdbx_seq_one_letter_code
_entity_poly.pdbx_strand_id
1 'polypeptide(L)'
;MCPGRPPSHSRESVVVQLVRVGVISCAAALGLAALIRGALIVVTVDGYSMAPTLSHGDRILVLRRRFGGRARRGSIVVMLSPAMAEAGVEIAADRPERSLVKRVTALGGDPDPRGGGIVPAGSLFIVGDSAYSVDSREFGPIPAELLLGVVIRRMSAERPGSDRGR
;
A
#
# COMPACT_ATOMS: atom_id res chain seq x y z
N MET A 1 -63.90 -21.63 35.23
CA MET A 1 -62.93 -20.56 34.91
C MET A 1 -61.57 -21.19 34.72
N CYS A 2 -61.13 -21.37 33.47
CA CYS A 2 -59.79 -21.89 33.16
C CYS A 2 -58.82 -20.70 33.06
N PRO A 3 -57.62 -20.76 33.67
CA PRO A 3 -56.64 -19.70 33.53
C PRO A 3 -56.01 -19.76 32.13
N GLY A 4 -55.99 -18.62 31.43
CA GLY A 4 -55.38 -18.47 30.13
C GLY A 4 -53.88 -18.76 30.17
N ARG A 5 -53.42 -19.64 29.28
CA ARG A 5 -52.00 -19.95 29.07
C ARG A 5 -51.29 -18.70 28.50
N PRO A 6 -50.15 -18.26 29.05
CA PRO A 6 -49.44 -17.10 28.48
C PRO A 6 -48.86 -17.45 27.10
N PRO A 7 -48.81 -16.48 26.15
CA PRO A 7 -48.33 -16.72 24.80
C PRO A 7 -46.81 -17.00 24.78
N SER A 8 -46.41 -18.09 24.11
CA SER A 8 -45.04 -18.61 24.05
C SER A 8 -44.16 -18.00 22.93
N HIS A 9 -44.59 -16.93 22.26
CA HIS A 9 -43.95 -16.44 21.02
C HIS A 9 -42.73 -15.50 21.20
N SER A 10 -42.26 -15.25 22.43
CA SER A 10 -41.17 -14.29 22.67
C SER A 10 -39.76 -14.89 22.56
N ARG A 11 -39.55 -16.18 22.82
CA ARG A 11 -38.20 -16.77 22.91
C ARG A 11 -37.62 -17.21 21.56
N GLU A 12 -38.46 -17.71 20.65
CA GLU A 12 -38.03 -18.13 19.30
C GLU A 12 -37.59 -16.94 18.44
N SER A 13 -38.28 -15.79 18.56
CA SER A 13 -37.89 -14.56 17.88
C SER A 13 -36.55 -14.02 18.38
N VAL A 14 -36.28 -14.10 19.69
CA VAL A 14 -35.00 -13.67 20.28
C VAL A 14 -33.84 -14.54 19.81
N VAL A 15 -33.98 -15.87 19.80
CA VAL A 15 -32.90 -16.76 19.33
C VAL A 15 -32.61 -16.54 17.83
N VAL A 16 -33.65 -16.47 16.99
CA VAL A 16 -33.48 -16.20 15.56
C VAL A 16 -32.84 -14.83 15.33
N GLN A 17 -33.19 -13.81 16.12
CA GLN A 17 -32.61 -12.48 16.03
C GLN A 17 -31.14 -12.45 16.47
N LEU A 18 -30.77 -13.16 17.53
CA LEU A 18 -29.37 -13.32 17.97
C LEU A 18 -28.53 -14.05 16.91
N VAL A 19 -29.05 -15.12 16.31
CA VAL A 19 -28.36 -15.85 15.23
C VAL A 19 -28.15 -14.94 14.02
N ARG A 20 -29.17 -14.19 13.60
CA ARG A 20 -29.05 -13.23 12.47
C ARG A 20 -28.00 -12.16 12.74
N VAL A 21 -28.02 -11.54 13.92
CA VAL A 21 -27.02 -10.54 14.31
C VAL A 21 -25.62 -11.15 14.33
N GLY A 22 -25.48 -12.38 14.84
CA GLY A 22 -24.21 -13.11 14.83
C GLY A 22 -23.68 -13.35 13.42
N VAL A 23 -24.53 -13.85 12.52
CA VAL A 23 -24.16 -14.11 11.10
C VAL A 23 -23.76 -12.83 10.38
N ILE A 24 -24.54 -11.74 10.54
CA ILE A 24 -24.24 -10.44 9.93
C ILE A 24 -22.89 -9.92 10.45
N SER A 25 -22.64 -10.02 11.76
CA SER A 25 -21.39 -9.56 12.36
C SER A 25 -20.20 -10.36 11.85
N CYS A 26 -20.30 -11.69 11.77
CA CYS A 26 -19.25 -12.53 11.20
C CYS A 26 -18.98 -12.22 9.73
N ALA A 27 -20.03 -12.06 8.93
CA ALA A 27 -19.90 -11.71 7.51
C ALA A 27 -19.24 -10.34 7.33
N ALA A 28 -19.62 -9.34 8.13
CA ALA A 28 -19.00 -8.02 8.12
C ALA A 28 -17.51 -8.08 8.50
N ALA A 29 -17.15 -8.86 9.53
CA ALA A 29 -15.77 -9.03 9.96
C ALA A 29 -14.90 -9.69 8.88
N LEU A 30 -15.40 -10.75 8.23
CA LEU A 30 -14.71 -11.41 7.12
C LEU A 30 -14.56 -10.48 5.91
N GLY A 31 -15.61 -9.73 5.57
CA GLY A 31 -15.56 -8.72 4.51
C GLY A 31 -14.52 -7.64 4.77
N LEU A 32 -14.47 -7.13 6.01
CA LEU A 32 -13.47 -6.14 6.43
C LEU A 32 -12.05 -6.72 6.40
N ALA A 33 -11.84 -7.94 6.88
CA ALA A 33 -10.54 -8.60 6.86
C ALA A 33 -10.04 -8.82 5.42
N ALA A 34 -10.92 -9.24 4.51
CA ALA A 34 -10.62 -9.38 3.10
C ALA A 34 -10.28 -8.03 2.45
N LEU A 35 -11.02 -6.96 2.78
CA LEU A 35 -10.73 -5.60 2.33
C LEU A 35 -9.34 -5.13 2.79
N ILE A 36 -9.04 -5.27 4.08
CA ILE A 36 -7.74 -4.89 4.66
C ILE A 36 -6.61 -5.68 3.99
N ARG A 37 -6.76 -7.01 3.85
CA ARG A 37 -5.78 -7.87 3.20
C ARG A 37 -5.57 -7.52 1.72
N GLY A 38 -6.62 -7.10 1.03
CA GLY A 38 -6.54 -6.65 -0.35
C GLY A 38 -5.93 -5.25 -0.51
N ALA A 39 -6.13 -4.37 0.47
CA ALA A 39 -5.78 -2.95 0.42
C ALA A 39 -4.38 -2.63 0.92
N LEU A 40 -3.89 -3.35 1.92
CA LEU A 40 -2.62 -3.06 2.58
C LEU A 40 -1.57 -4.10 2.23
N ILE A 41 -0.34 -3.65 2.00
CA ILE A 41 0.83 -4.52 1.87
C ILE A 41 1.96 -3.99 2.75
N VAL A 42 2.80 -4.90 3.23
CA VAL A 42 4.03 -4.54 3.94
C VAL A 42 5.19 -4.83 3.01
N VAL A 43 6.05 -3.83 2.83
CA VAL A 43 7.26 -3.92 2.01
C VAL A 43 8.47 -3.73 2.92
N THR A 44 9.53 -4.50 2.68
CA THR A 44 10.84 -4.27 3.30
C THR A 44 11.66 -3.38 2.38
N VAL A 45 12.24 -2.32 2.92
CA VAL A 45 13.09 -1.40 2.16
C VAL A 45 14.41 -2.08 1.88
N ASP A 46 14.73 -2.22 0.60
CA ASP A 46 16.05 -2.65 0.16
C ASP A 46 16.87 -1.47 -0.39
N GLY A 47 18.17 -1.48 -0.09
CA GLY A 47 19.09 -0.37 -0.38
C GLY A 47 18.92 0.91 0.46
N TYR A 48 19.64 1.96 0.04
CA TYR A 48 19.81 3.20 0.80
C TYR A 48 19.24 4.44 0.10
N SER A 49 18.46 4.26 -0.97
CA SER A 49 18.05 5.39 -1.81
C SER A 49 17.10 6.39 -1.12
N MET A 50 16.48 5.97 -0.01
CA MET A 50 15.59 6.81 0.80
C MET A 50 16.21 7.23 2.13
N ALA A 51 17.51 6.97 2.36
CA ALA A 51 18.19 7.42 3.57
C ALA A 51 18.32 8.96 3.59
N PRO A 52 18.13 9.64 4.74
CA PRO A 52 17.93 9.06 6.08
C PRO A 52 16.47 8.76 6.45
N THR A 53 15.50 9.07 5.60
CA THR A 53 14.07 8.90 5.92
C THR A 53 13.68 7.44 6.13
N LEU A 54 14.17 6.56 5.26
CA LEU A 54 14.05 5.11 5.37
C LEU A 54 15.43 4.47 5.26
N SER A 55 15.69 3.52 6.15
CA SER A 55 16.90 2.71 6.18
C SER A 55 16.65 1.35 5.54
N HIS A 56 17.70 0.72 5.02
CA HIS A 56 17.67 -0.68 4.63
C HIS A 56 17.13 -1.55 5.79
N GLY A 57 16.20 -2.47 5.47
CA GLY A 57 15.53 -3.32 6.45
C GLY A 57 14.31 -2.68 7.14
N ASP A 58 14.00 -1.41 6.88
CA ASP A 58 12.74 -0.82 7.37
C ASP A 58 11.53 -1.55 6.78
N ARG A 59 10.53 -1.81 7.61
CA ARG A 59 9.22 -2.28 7.14
C ARG A 59 8.26 -1.12 6.98
N ILE A 60 7.70 -0.96 5.79
CA ILE A 60 6.77 0.11 5.43
C ILE A 60 5.40 -0.47 5.07
N LEU A 61 4.35 0.15 5.61
CA LEU A 61 2.96 -0.17 5.30
C LEU A 61 2.50 0.69 4.12
N VAL A 62 1.98 0.04 3.10
CA VAL A 62 1.61 0.65 1.82
C VAL A 62 0.13 0.42 1.56
N LEU A 63 -0.59 1.49 1.25
CA LEU A 63 -1.96 1.43 0.73
C LEU A 63 -1.92 1.28 -0.79
N ARG A 64 -2.43 0.16 -1.30
CA ARG A 64 -2.45 -0.13 -2.74
C ARG A 64 -3.22 0.95 -3.51
N ARG A 65 -2.73 1.28 -4.71
CA ARG A 65 -3.32 2.31 -5.57
C ARG A 65 -4.82 2.08 -5.84
N ARG A 66 -5.22 0.84 -6.12
CA ARG A 66 -6.62 0.45 -6.39
C ARG A 66 -7.58 0.67 -5.20
N PHE A 67 -7.05 0.84 -3.99
CA PHE A 67 -7.81 1.09 -2.77
C PHE A 67 -7.66 2.53 -2.26
N GLY A 68 -7.29 3.48 -3.13
CA GLY A 68 -7.22 4.90 -2.79
C GLY A 68 -5.81 5.41 -2.46
N GLY A 69 -4.77 4.58 -2.62
CA GLY A 69 -3.37 5.03 -2.55
C GLY A 69 -3.01 5.98 -3.70
N ARG A 70 -3.40 7.26 -3.58
CA ARG A 70 -3.14 8.30 -4.57
C ARG A 70 -1.85 9.03 -4.25
N ALA A 71 -0.91 9.02 -5.19
CA ALA A 71 0.33 9.78 -5.08
C ALA A 71 0.04 11.29 -5.01
N ARG A 72 0.73 11.98 -4.10
CA ARG A 72 0.77 13.44 -4.00
C ARG A 72 2.23 13.87 -3.91
N ARG A 73 2.50 15.15 -4.17
CA ARG A 73 3.82 15.72 -3.89
C ARG A 73 4.22 15.43 -2.43
N GLY A 74 5.43 14.93 -2.24
CA GLY A 74 5.97 14.51 -0.95
C GLY A 74 5.63 13.08 -0.53
N SER A 75 4.67 12.40 -1.17
CA SER A 75 4.36 11.00 -0.87
C SER A 75 5.57 10.09 -1.13
N ILE A 76 5.82 9.15 -0.22
CA ILE A 76 6.72 8.02 -0.51
C ILE A 76 5.87 6.95 -1.20
N VAL A 77 6.33 6.49 -2.35
CA VAL A 77 5.61 5.55 -3.21
C VAL A 77 6.44 4.30 -3.43
N VAL A 78 5.74 3.19 -3.63
CA VAL A 78 6.33 1.93 -4.08
C VAL A 78 5.88 1.72 -5.52
N MET A 79 6.83 1.58 -6.42
CA MET A 79 6.57 1.46 -7.86
C MET A 79 7.32 0.27 -8.46
N LEU A 80 6.79 -0.29 -9.54
CA LEU A 80 7.54 -1.27 -10.33
C LEU A 80 8.70 -0.56 -11.04
N SER A 81 9.87 -1.21 -11.08
CA SER A 81 11.00 -0.70 -11.87
C SER A 81 10.65 -0.67 -13.37
N PRO A 82 10.88 0.44 -14.10
CA PRO A 82 10.64 0.50 -15.54
C PRO A 82 11.38 -0.58 -16.32
N ALA A 83 12.63 -0.86 -15.96
CA ALA A 83 13.42 -1.94 -16.57
C ALA A 83 12.78 -3.33 -16.40
N MET A 84 12.04 -3.54 -15.30
CA MET A 84 11.29 -4.79 -15.08
C MET A 84 9.95 -4.81 -15.80
N ALA A 85 9.30 -3.64 -15.95
CA ALA A 85 8.06 -3.51 -16.71
C ALA A 85 8.28 -3.80 -18.22
N GLU A 86 9.39 -3.32 -18.77
CA GLU A 86 9.79 -3.60 -20.17
C GLU A 86 10.15 -5.07 -20.41
N ALA A 87 10.63 -5.78 -19.38
CA ALA A 87 10.95 -7.21 -19.47
C ALA A 87 9.70 -8.13 -19.53
N GLY A 88 8.48 -7.57 -19.66
CA GLY A 88 7.23 -8.33 -19.74
C GLY A 88 6.89 -9.11 -18.47
N VAL A 89 7.55 -8.78 -17.36
CA VAL A 89 7.20 -9.33 -16.05
C VAL A 89 5.85 -8.75 -15.69
N GLU A 90 4.81 -9.59 -15.70
CA GLU A 90 3.48 -9.18 -15.24
C GLU A 90 3.62 -8.43 -13.93
N ILE A 91 2.82 -7.36 -13.78
CA ILE A 91 2.71 -6.56 -12.57
C ILE A 91 2.09 -7.44 -11.47
N ALA A 92 2.83 -8.43 -11.02
CA ALA A 92 2.58 -9.14 -9.78
C ALA A 92 2.97 -8.15 -8.68
N ALA A 93 2.03 -7.24 -8.39
CA ALA A 93 2.07 -6.32 -7.26
C ALA A 93 2.33 -7.01 -5.90
N ASP A 94 2.40 -8.34 -5.89
CA ASP A 94 2.65 -9.24 -4.78
C ASP A 94 4.12 -9.68 -4.63
N ARG A 95 5.02 -9.25 -5.52
CA ARG A 95 6.47 -9.49 -5.42
C ARG A 95 7.22 -8.16 -5.21
N PRO A 96 7.18 -7.58 -4.00
CA PRO A 96 7.78 -6.27 -3.72
C PRO A 96 9.31 -6.26 -3.84
N GLU A 97 9.95 -7.43 -3.90
CA GLU A 97 11.40 -7.61 -4.15
C GLU A 97 11.91 -6.88 -5.42
N ARG A 98 11.02 -6.53 -6.36
CA ARG A 98 11.35 -5.84 -7.63
C ARG A 98 10.83 -4.41 -7.71
N SER A 99 10.58 -3.80 -6.54
CA SER A 99 9.99 -2.47 -6.44
C SER A 99 11.00 -1.40 -6.08
N LEU A 100 10.73 -0.18 -6.54
CA LEU A 100 11.46 1.03 -6.19
C LEU A 100 10.66 1.78 -5.12
N VAL A 101 11.31 2.12 -4.02
CA VAL A 101 10.77 3.01 -3.00
C VAL A 101 11.38 4.39 -3.18
N LYS A 102 10.55 5.39 -3.53
CA LYS A 102 11.00 6.74 -3.88
C LYS A 102 10.00 7.79 -3.38
N ARG A 103 10.40 9.06 -3.33
CA ARG A 103 9.52 10.19 -2.99
C ARG A 103 9.04 10.91 -4.24
N VAL A 104 7.75 11.17 -4.32
CA VAL A 104 7.16 11.98 -5.39
C VAL A 104 7.55 13.44 -5.20
N THR A 105 8.24 14.03 -6.17
CA THR A 105 8.60 15.45 -6.16
C THR A 105 7.76 16.27 -7.11
N ALA A 106 7.21 15.69 -8.18
CA ALA A 106 6.28 16.37 -9.08
C ALA A 106 5.25 15.38 -9.68
N LEU A 107 4.05 15.89 -9.97
CA LEU A 107 2.95 15.17 -10.61
C LEU A 107 2.82 15.59 -12.08
N GLY A 108 2.11 14.81 -12.89
CA GLY A 108 1.75 15.24 -14.25
C GLY A 108 1.06 16.61 -14.26
N GLY A 109 1.59 17.53 -15.07
CA GLY A 109 1.17 18.94 -15.11
C GLY A 109 2.04 19.89 -14.28
N ASP A 110 2.86 19.39 -13.36
CA ASP A 110 3.83 20.20 -12.63
C ASP A 110 5.09 20.49 -13.47
N PRO A 111 5.87 21.53 -13.15
CA PRO A 111 7.20 21.74 -13.73
C PRO A 111 8.13 20.54 -13.49
N ASP A 112 8.83 20.09 -14.54
CA ASP A 112 9.86 19.06 -14.43
C ASP A 112 11.05 19.62 -13.63
N PRO A 113 11.41 19.01 -12.49
CA PRO A 113 12.54 19.46 -11.66
C PRO A 113 13.89 19.56 -12.37
N ARG A 114 14.07 18.91 -13.53
CA ARG A 114 15.28 18.99 -14.35
C ARG A 114 15.31 20.21 -15.29
N GLY A 115 14.23 20.99 -15.34
CA GLY A 115 14.10 22.13 -16.27
C GLY A 115 13.65 21.75 -17.68
N GLY A 116 13.17 20.52 -17.89
CA GLY A 116 12.73 20.00 -19.20
C GLY A 116 11.32 20.37 -19.64
N GLY A 117 10.69 21.37 -19.01
CA GLY A 117 9.30 21.75 -19.25
C GLY A 117 8.34 21.23 -18.18
N ILE A 118 7.32 20.49 -18.58
CA ILE A 118 6.24 19.99 -17.71
C ILE A 118 6.28 18.48 -17.65
N VAL A 119 6.05 17.91 -16.46
CA VAL A 119 5.89 16.47 -16.28
C VAL A 119 4.67 15.99 -17.06
N PRO A 120 4.78 14.97 -17.94
CA PRO A 120 3.65 14.50 -18.73
C PRO A 120 2.44 14.08 -17.88
N ALA A 121 1.24 14.32 -18.42
CA ALA A 121 0.01 13.87 -17.78
C ALA A 121 0.04 12.35 -17.59
N GLY A 122 -0.36 11.87 -16.41
CA GLY A 122 -0.29 10.45 -16.08
C GLY A 122 1.11 9.95 -15.68
N SER A 123 2.11 10.82 -15.56
CA SER A 123 3.44 10.48 -15.04
C SER A 123 3.70 11.07 -13.66
N LEU A 124 4.70 10.52 -12.98
CA LEU A 124 5.22 10.97 -11.70
C LEU A 124 6.72 11.24 -11.83
N PHE A 125 7.18 12.36 -11.27
CA PHE A 125 8.60 12.57 -11.03
C PHE A 125 8.91 12.11 -9.61
N ILE A 126 9.83 11.15 -9.50
CA ILE A 126 10.20 10.54 -8.23
C ILE A 126 11.70 10.66 -7.95
N VAL A 127 12.06 10.98 -6.72
CA VAL A 127 13.44 11.16 -6.28
C VAL A 127 13.64 10.40 -4.98
N GLY A 128 14.77 9.72 -4.84
CA GLY A 128 15.16 9.16 -3.55
C GLY A 128 15.79 10.24 -2.68
N ASP A 129 15.57 10.15 -1.37
CA ASP A 129 16.09 11.15 -0.41
C ASP A 129 17.63 11.10 -0.28
N SER A 130 18.28 10.02 -0.76
CA SER A 130 19.74 9.90 -0.78
C SER A 130 20.37 10.54 -2.02
N ALA A 131 21.58 11.08 -1.83
CA ALA A 131 22.39 11.65 -2.91
C ALA A 131 22.77 10.60 -3.99
N TYR A 132 22.88 9.33 -3.61
CA TYR A 132 23.25 8.23 -4.52
C TYR A 132 22.03 7.49 -5.11
N SER A 133 20.85 8.11 -5.02
CA SER A 133 19.62 7.51 -5.55
C SER A 133 19.57 7.61 -7.08
N VAL A 134 19.53 6.45 -7.74
CA VAL A 134 19.09 6.35 -9.14
C VAL A 134 17.57 6.53 -9.20
N ASP A 135 17.13 7.61 -9.84
CA ASP A 135 15.73 8.03 -9.88
C ASP A 135 15.39 8.93 -11.10
N SER A 136 14.25 9.63 -11.08
CA SER A 136 13.78 10.43 -12.22
C SER A 136 14.74 11.55 -12.64
N ARG A 137 15.73 11.91 -11.82
CA ARG A 137 16.82 12.80 -12.25
C ARG A 137 17.60 12.21 -13.42
N GLU A 138 17.79 10.90 -13.44
CA GLU A 138 18.55 10.17 -14.44
C GLU A 138 17.66 9.65 -15.58
N PHE A 139 16.57 8.96 -15.26
CA PHE A 139 15.72 8.30 -16.26
C PHE A 139 14.42 9.05 -16.60
N GLY A 140 14.13 10.17 -15.92
CA GLY A 140 12.94 10.99 -16.16
C GLY A 140 11.65 10.54 -15.46
N PRO A 141 10.51 11.20 -15.76
CA PRO A 141 9.22 10.85 -15.20
C PRO A 141 8.80 9.41 -15.52
N ILE A 142 8.19 8.74 -14.56
CA ILE A 142 7.69 7.38 -14.70
C ILE A 142 6.17 7.38 -14.87
N PRO A 143 5.58 6.53 -15.74
CA PRO A 143 4.14 6.33 -15.80
C PRO A 143 3.52 5.97 -14.43
N ALA A 144 2.47 6.67 -14.03
CA ALA A 144 1.75 6.44 -12.78
C ALA A 144 1.05 5.08 -12.72
N GLU A 145 0.98 4.36 -13.85
CA GLU A 145 0.55 2.96 -13.91
C GLU A 145 1.46 1.98 -13.19
N LEU A 146 2.75 2.30 -13.10
CA LEU A 146 3.71 1.49 -12.36
C LEU A 146 3.60 1.67 -10.83
N LEU A 147 2.74 2.58 -10.36
CA LEU A 147 2.50 2.80 -8.94
C LEU A 147 1.73 1.61 -8.31
N LEU A 148 2.41 0.87 -7.44
CA LEU A 148 1.82 -0.20 -6.65
C LEU A 148 0.98 0.37 -5.49
N GLY A 149 1.52 1.39 -4.81
CA GLY A 149 0.82 2.06 -3.72
C GLY A 149 1.63 3.15 -3.04
N VAL A 150 0.99 3.79 -2.06
CA VAL A 150 1.57 4.89 -1.28
C VAL A 150 1.91 4.41 0.13
N VAL A 151 3.10 4.73 0.60
CA VAL A 151 3.51 4.46 1.98
C VAL A 151 2.70 5.33 2.92
N ILE A 152 1.98 4.70 3.85
CA ILE A 152 1.16 5.39 4.86
C ILE A 152 1.79 5.37 6.24
N ARG A 153 2.69 4.42 6.52
CA ARG A 153 3.35 4.29 7.83
C ARG A 153 4.66 3.53 7.74
N ARG A 154 5.69 4.00 8.45
CA ARG A 154 6.90 3.21 8.79
C ARG A 154 6.60 2.40 10.06
N MET A 155 6.84 1.09 10.02
CA MET A 155 6.46 0.19 11.12
C MET A 155 7.59 -0.06 12.11
N SER A 156 8.83 -0.26 11.67
CA SER A 156 10.07 -0.35 12.48
C SER A 156 11.28 -0.59 11.56
N ALA A 157 12.47 -0.21 12.02
CA ALA A 157 13.72 -0.77 11.52
C ALA A 157 13.90 -2.13 12.16
N GLU A 158 14.20 -3.17 11.38
CA GLU A 158 14.81 -4.36 11.96
C GLU A 158 16.09 -3.92 12.68
N ARG A 159 16.22 -4.24 13.98
CA ARG A 159 17.47 -3.94 14.71
C ARG A 159 18.60 -4.65 13.97
N PRO A 160 19.69 -3.97 13.56
CA PRO A 160 20.83 -4.66 12.99
C PRO A 160 21.44 -5.53 14.09
N GLY A 161 21.25 -6.85 14.00
CA GLY A 161 21.69 -7.78 15.03
C GLY A 161 20.91 -9.10 15.12
N SER A 162 20.87 -9.87 14.03
CA SER A 162 21.10 -11.31 14.15
C SER A 162 21.79 -11.78 12.89
N ASP A 163 23.11 -11.60 12.89
CA ASP A 163 23.98 -12.46 12.12
C ASP A 163 23.58 -13.92 12.42
N ARG A 164 22.97 -14.58 11.43
CA ARG A 164 22.93 -16.04 11.37
C ARG A 164 23.80 -16.44 10.19
N GLY A 165 25.11 -16.35 10.43
CA GLY A 165 26.06 -17.22 9.77
C GLY A 165 25.57 -18.67 9.83
N ARG A 166 25.32 -19.24 8.66
CA ARG A 166 25.57 -20.64 8.34
C ARG A 166 25.62 -20.83 6.83
#